data_AF-A0A7V8NQF6-F1
#
_entry.id   AF-A0A7V8NQF6-F1
#
_cell.length_a   1.000
_cell.length_b   1.000
_cell.length_c   1.000
_cell.angle_alpha   90.00
_cell.angle_beta   90.00
_cell.angle_gamma   90.00
#
_symmetry.space_group_name_H-M   'P 1'
#
loop_
_entity.id
_entity.type
_entity.pdbx_description
1 polymer ?
#
loop_
_entity_poly.entity_id
_entity_poly.type
_entity_poly.pdbx_seq_one_letter_code
_entity_poly.pdbx_strand_id
1 'polypeptide(L)' 'MNLEALPLFADDQGPHGSATSDSERTMVTSKTEGILAVIVSFGGAEGLDRWTQRMSTLLSQYASAQNFEIRILA' A
#
# COMPACT_ATOMS: atom_id res chain seq x y z
N MET A 1 6.69 19.74 3.09
CA MET A 1 6.72 18.56 3.98
C MET A 1 8.12 17.97 3.90
N ASN A 2 8.81 17.75 5.02
CA ASN A 2 10.19 17.25 4.99
C ASN A 2 10.18 15.71 4.91
N LEU A 3 10.76 15.13 3.84
CA LEU A 3 10.74 13.69 3.54
C LEU A 3 12.07 13.00 3.82
N GLU A 4 13.07 13.73 4.32
CA GLU A 4 14.49 13.31 4.43
C GLU A 4 14.76 12.02 5.24
N ALA A 5 13.74 11.41 5.85
CA ALA A 5 13.87 10.17 6.62
C ALA A 5 12.78 9.12 6.34
N LEU A 6 11.95 9.29 5.29
CA LEU A 6 10.88 8.34 4.97
C LEU A 6 11.21 7.54 3.71
N PRO A 7 10.81 6.25 3.65
CA PRO A 7 10.90 5.49 2.41
C PRO A 7 10.05 6.18 1.34
N LEU A 8 10.65 6.34 0.15
CA LEU A 8 10.01 6.80 -1.06
C LEU A 8 9.61 5.59 -1.90
N PHE A 9 8.41 5.62 -2.45
CA PHE A 9 7.92 4.68 -3.44
C PHE A 9 8.07 5.31 -4.82
N ALA A 10 8.73 4.59 -5.72
CA ALA A 10 9.03 5.04 -7.07
C ALA A 10 8.91 3.90 -8.07
N ASP A 11 8.58 4.26 -9.30
CA ASP A 11 8.63 3.40 -10.47
C ASP A 11 9.53 4.04 -11.54
N ASP A 12 9.56 3.48 -12.75
CA ASP A 12 10.37 3.98 -13.86
C ASP A 12 10.01 5.43 -14.29
N GLN A 13 8.86 5.96 -13.86
CA GLN A 13 8.44 7.35 -14.11
C GLN A 13 8.82 8.29 -12.94
N GLY A 14 9.44 7.76 -11.88
CA GLY A 14 9.92 8.51 -10.73
C GLY A 14 9.09 8.29 -9.45
N PRO A 15 9.35 9.09 -8.39
CA PRO A 15 8.66 8.93 -7.12
C PRO A 15 7.16 9.23 -7.24
N HIS A 16 6.35 8.42 -6.57
CA HIS A 16 4.89 8.57 -6.54
C HIS A 16 4.28 8.49 -5.14
N GLY A 17 5.08 8.25 -4.10
CA GLY A 17 4.59 8.26 -2.73
C GLY A 17 5.67 8.06 -1.69
N SER A 18 5.24 8.02 -0.45
CA SER A 18 6.04 7.82 0.75
C SER A 18 5.19 7.09 1.79
N ALA A 19 5.77 6.77 2.95
CA ALA A 19 5.02 6.16 4.05
C ALA A 19 3.86 7.02 4.60
N THR A 20 3.80 8.32 4.29
CA THR A 20 2.80 9.25 4.86
C THR A 20 1.98 10.02 3.83
N SER A 21 2.32 9.92 2.54
CA SER A 21 1.63 10.62 1.47
C SER A 21 1.92 9.99 0.13
N ASP A 22 0.91 9.93 -0.72
CA ASP A 22 0.94 9.50 -2.12
C ASP A 22 0.63 10.67 -3.07
N SER A 23 0.95 10.49 -4.35
CA SER A 23 0.73 11.48 -5.41
C SER A 23 -0.62 11.32 -6.10
N GLU A 24 -1.11 12.39 -6.74
CA GLU A 24 -2.33 12.33 -7.56
C GLU A 24 -2.25 11.28 -8.68
N ARG A 25 -1.04 11.02 -9.19
CA ARG A 25 -0.78 10.00 -10.23
C ARG A 25 -1.21 8.59 -9.80
N THR A 26 -1.10 8.27 -8.52
CA THR A 26 -1.41 6.96 -7.96
C THR A 26 -2.69 6.93 -7.11
N MET A 27 -3.46 8.01 -7.13
CA MET A 27 -4.69 8.14 -6.38
C MET A 27 -5.70 7.05 -6.76
N VAL A 28 -6.29 6.40 -5.76
CA VAL A 28 -7.42 5.49 -5.98
C VAL A 28 -8.66 6.30 -6.34
N THR A 29 -9.34 5.92 -7.42
CA THR A 29 -10.57 6.56 -7.89
C THR A 29 -11.67 5.53 -8.08
N SER A 30 -12.87 5.97 -8.42
CA SER A 30 -13.97 5.08 -8.79
C SER A 30 -13.72 4.27 -10.07
N LYS A 31 -12.67 4.60 -10.84
CA LYS A 31 -12.26 3.86 -12.04
C LYS A 31 -11.13 2.87 -11.79
N THR A 32 -10.63 2.77 -10.55
CA THR A 32 -9.51 1.89 -10.22
C THR A 32 -9.97 0.43 -10.20
N GLU A 33 -9.37 -0.40 -11.07
CA GLU A 33 -9.70 -1.84 -11.19
C GLU A 33 -8.68 -2.75 -10.51
N GLY A 34 -7.48 -2.23 -10.22
CA GLY A 34 -6.41 -2.94 -9.52
C GLY A 34 -5.70 -2.01 -8.55
N ILE A 35 -5.27 -2.56 -7.42
CA ILE A 35 -4.57 -1.82 -6.37
C ILE A 35 -3.27 -2.50 -5.99
N LEU A 36 -2.24 -1.69 -5.74
CA LEU A 36 -1.06 -2.09 -4.98
C LEU A 36 -1.14 -1.39 -3.63
N ALA A 37 -1.30 -2.16 -2.56
CA ALA A 37 -1.37 -1.64 -1.20
C ALA A 37 -0.07 -1.96 -0.45
N VAL A 38 0.53 -0.94 0.17
CA VAL A 38 1.78 -1.06 0.93
C VAL A 38 1.52 -0.72 2.40
N ILE A 39 1.82 -1.66 3.30
CA ILE A 39 1.79 -1.42 4.74
C ILE A 39 3.24 -1.31 5.21
N VAL A 40 3.63 -0.12 5.67
CA VAL A 40 4.96 0.14 6.23
C VAL A 40 4.92 -0.06 7.74
N SER A 41 5.81 -0.90 8.27
CA SER A 41 6.04 -1.03 9.70
C SER A 41 7.47 -0.61 10.04
N PHE A 42 7.60 0.39 10.91
CA PHE A 42 8.90 0.79 11.49
C PHE A 42 9.30 -0.08 12.69
N GLY A 43 8.38 -0.91 13.21
CA GLY A 43 8.61 -1.81 14.33
C GLY A 43 9.03 -3.23 13.93
N GLY A 44 9.33 -3.45 12.65
CA GLY A 44 9.62 -4.79 12.09
C GLY A 44 8.37 -5.52 11.60
N ALA A 45 8.54 -6.79 11.22
CA ALA A 45 7.51 -7.56 10.52
C ALA A 45 6.39 -8.12 11.42
N GLU A 46 6.55 -8.04 12.75
CA GLU A 46 5.58 -8.58 13.70
C GLU A 46 4.19 -7.97 13.49
N GLY A 47 3.18 -8.82 13.26
CA GLY A 47 1.79 -8.42 13.05
C GLY A 47 1.43 -7.94 11.65
N LEU A 48 2.37 -7.84 10.71
CA LEU A 48 2.06 -7.48 9.31
C LEU A 48 1.13 -8.50 8.65
N ASP A 49 1.24 -9.77 9.00
CA ASP A 49 0.35 -10.85 8.55
C ASP A 49 -1.11 -10.57 8.95
N ARG A 50 -1.35 -10.21 10.21
CA ARG A 50 -2.67 -9.85 10.72
C ARG A 50 -3.24 -8.64 9.98
N TRP A 51 -2.44 -7.62 9.77
CA TRP A 51 -2.90 -6.37 9.13
C TRP A 51 -3.18 -6.56 7.64
N THR A 52 -2.34 -7.33 6.94
CA THR A 52 -2.57 -7.66 5.51
C THR A 52 -3.82 -8.53 5.34
N GLN A 53 -4.06 -9.51 6.22
CA GLN A 53 -5.29 -10.31 6.20
C GLN A 53 -6.55 -9.48 6.50
N ARG A 54 -6.47 -8.54 7.46
CA ARG A 54 -7.57 -7.63 7.75
C ARG A 54 -7.89 -6.75 6.55
N MET A 55 -6.87 -6.20 5.89
CA MET A 55 -7.01 -5.38 4.70
C MET A 55 -7.68 -6.16 3.56
N SER A 56 -7.20 -7.38 3.25
CA SER A 56 -7.80 -8.20 2.19
C SER A 56 -9.25 -8.58 2.50
N THR A 57 -9.57 -8.88 3.76
CA THR A 57 -10.95 -9.18 4.19
C THR A 57 -11.88 -7.98 3.94
N LEU A 58 -11.46 -6.78 4.35
CA LEU A 58 -12.26 -5.56 4.17
C LEU A 58 -12.43 -5.22 2.68
N LEU A 59 -11.36 -5.32 1.88
CA LEU A 59 -11.42 -5.08 0.44
C LEU A 59 -12.32 -6.10 -0.26
N SER A 60 -12.29 -7.37 0.14
CA SER A 60 -13.19 -8.39 -0.39
C SER A 60 -14.64 -8.06 -0.07
N GLN A 61 -14.92 -7.66 1.19
CA GLN A 61 -16.27 -7.42 1.68
C GLN A 61 -16.90 -6.15 1.08
N TYR A 62 -16.13 -5.07 0.97
CA TYR A 62 -16.68 -3.74 0.67
C TYR A 62 -16.31 -3.22 -0.72
N ALA A 63 -15.31 -3.81 -1.38
CA ALA A 63 -14.87 -3.43 -2.72
C ALA A 63 -14.92 -4.61 -3.71
N SER A 64 -15.47 -5.76 -3.32
CA SER A 64 -15.53 -6.97 -4.14
C SER A 64 -14.17 -7.40 -4.70
N ALA A 65 -13.08 -7.04 -4.02
CA ALA A 65 -11.73 -7.31 -4.48
C ALA A 65 -11.46 -8.83 -4.47
N GLN A 66 -10.73 -9.28 -5.48
CA GLN A 66 -10.38 -10.68 -5.72
C GLN A 66 -8.91 -10.78 -6.14
N ASN A 67 -8.37 -12.00 -6.26
CA ASN A 67 -7.00 -12.26 -6.74
C ASN A 67 -5.90 -11.58 -5.91
N PHE A 68 -5.93 -11.78 -4.58
CA PHE A 68 -4.93 -11.21 -3.69
C PHE A 68 -3.57 -11.90 -3.80
N GLU A 69 -2.52 -11.11 -3.99
CA GLU A 69 -1.14 -11.52 -3.73
C GLU A 69 -0.60 -10.73 -2.53
N ILE A 70 -0.16 -11.44 -1.50
CA ILE A 70 0.41 -10.83 -0.29
C ILE A 70 1.86 -11.28 -0.15
N ARG A 71 2.74 -10.31 0.09
CA ARG A 71 4.17 -10.51 0.37
C ARG A 71 4.57 -9.63 1.55
N ILE A 72 5.31 -10.21 2.49
CA ILE A 72 5.96 -9.49 3.58
C ILE A 72 7.44 -9.45 3.24
N LEU A 73 7.99 -8.24 3.20
CA LEU A 73 9.42 -8.00 2.95
C LEU A 73 10.06 -7.64 4.31
N ALA A 74 11.17 -8.28 4.63
CA ALA A 74 11.92 -8.10 5.88
C ALA A 74 13.34 -7.62 5.57
#